data_AF-A0A482X8I7-F1
#
_entry.id   AF-A0A482X8I7-F1
#
_cell.length_a   1.000
_cell.length_b   1.000
_cell.length_c   1.000
_cell.angle_alpha   90.00
_cell.angle_beta   90.00
_cell.angle_gamma   90.00
#
_symmetry.space_group_name_H-M   'P 1'
#
loop_
_entity.id
_entity.type
_entity.pdbx_description
1 polymer ?
#
loop_
_entity_poly.entity_id
_entity_poly.type
_entity_poly.pdbx_seq_one_letter_code
_entity_poly.pdbx_strand_id
1 'polypeptide(L)'
;ELVAASTPNERNWRGMAIALLVIVVVLGLIVLSIVLLSPPDDGPRLLGAKLELQQLTAGLYQVPALNASWASPSHLVLRDASGALILLDARNRSLPPITLISNSTFRQLNAVDYRLSSDGLFVLLISDVRK
;
A
#
# COMPACT_ATOMS: atom_id res chain seq x y z
N GLU A 1 72.09 45.03 15.44
CA GLU A 1 71.37 45.71 16.53
C GLU A 1 69.88 45.44 16.32
N LEU A 2 69.23 44.59 17.12
CA LEU A 2 68.55 44.95 18.37
C LEU A 2 67.69 46.20 18.13
N VAL A 3 66.36 46.16 18.19
CA VAL A 3 65.59 45.95 19.41
C VAL A 3 64.20 45.40 19.07
N ALA A 4 63.83 44.32 19.73
CA ALA A 4 62.45 43.91 19.90
C ALA A 4 61.69 44.99 20.67
N ALA A 5 60.91 45.81 19.99
CA ALA A 5 59.87 46.61 20.63
C ALA A 5 58.59 45.78 20.61
N SER A 6 58.55 44.74 21.44
CA SER A 6 57.29 44.15 21.89
C SER A 6 56.52 45.25 22.60
N THR A 7 55.57 45.87 21.90
CA THR A 7 54.52 46.63 22.56
C THR A 7 53.92 45.71 23.62
N PRO A 8 53.64 46.19 24.84
CA PRO A 8 52.75 45.47 25.73
C PRO A 8 51.37 45.63 25.11
N ASN A 9 51.14 44.90 24.03
CA ASN A 9 49.84 44.70 23.48
C ASN A 9 49.14 43.91 24.57
N GLU A 10 48.47 44.63 25.49
CA GLU A 10 47.36 44.13 26.29
C GLU A 10 46.32 43.61 25.30
N ARG A 11 46.68 42.46 24.76
CA ARG A 11 45.87 41.68 23.86
C ARG A 11 44.71 41.35 24.78
N ASN A 12 43.55 41.89 24.46
CA ASN A 12 42.33 41.69 25.22
C ASN A 12 41.87 40.23 25.03
N TRP A 13 42.71 39.27 25.45
CA TRP A 13 42.52 37.83 25.39
C TRP A 13 41.22 37.46 26.08
N ARG A 14 40.90 38.17 27.16
CA ARG A 14 39.64 38.04 27.89
C ARG A 14 38.44 38.34 26.98
N GLY A 15 38.47 39.46 26.23
CA GLY A 15 37.39 39.83 25.31
C GLY A 15 37.30 38.92 24.08
N MET A 16 38.46 38.55 23.51
CA MET A 16 38.50 37.64 22.36
C MET A 16 38.05 36.22 22.72
N ALA A 17 38.41 35.73 23.91
CA ALA A 17 37.93 34.44 24.43
C ALA A 17 36.42 34.44 24.66
N ILE A 18 35.86 35.54 25.18
CA ILE A 18 34.41 35.68 25.35
C ILE A 18 33.71 35.68 23.98
N ALA A 19 34.22 36.43 23.00
CA ALA A 19 33.65 36.44 21.67
C ALA A 19 33.70 35.05 21.01
N LEU A 20 34.82 34.34 21.14
CA LEU A 20 34.97 32.96 20.64
C LEU A 20 33.97 32.01 21.32
N LEU A 21 33.84 32.09 22.64
CA LEU A 21 32.90 31.26 23.41
C LEU A 21 31.46 31.46 22.93
N VAL A 22 31.04 32.72 22.74
CA VAL A 22 29.68 33.04 22.30
C VAL A 22 29.41 32.46 20.91
N ILE A 23 30.37 32.54 19.98
CA ILE A 23 30.23 31.94 18.65
C ILE A 23 30.04 30.42 18.73
N VAL A 24 30.83 29.73 19.55
CA VAL A 24 30.70 28.27 19.73
C VAL A 24 29.34 27.90 20.29
N VAL A 25 28.85 28.66 21.28
CA VAL A 25 27.52 28.44 21.88
C VAL A 25 26.42 28.62 20.84
N VAL A 26 26.47 29.69 20.04
CA VAL A 26 25.47 29.95 18.98
C VAL A 26 25.50 28.85 17.92
N LEU A 27 26.67 28.43 17.46
CA LEU A 27 26.80 27.34 16.48
C LEU A 27 26.27 26.01 17.05
N GLY A 28 26.58 25.71 18.31
CA GLY A 28 26.06 24.54 19.01
C GLY A 28 24.53 24.56 19.10
N LEU A 29 23.94 25.71 19.46
CA LEU A 29 22.50 25.90 19.49
C LEU A 29 21.85 25.71 18.11
N ILE A 30 22.48 26.20 17.05
CA ILE A 30 21.97 26.00 15.67
C ILE A 30 21.99 24.51 15.31
N VAL A 31 23.11 23.81 15.52
CA VAL A 31 23.22 22.37 15.19
C VAL A 31 22.25 21.55 16.03
N LEU A 32 22.18 21.82 17.34
CA LEU A 32 21.24 21.14 18.23
C LEU A 32 19.79 21.40 17.81
N SER A 33 19.47 22.64 17.44
CA SER A 33 18.15 23.01 16.91
C SER A 33 17.83 22.24 15.62
N ILE A 34 18.77 22.14 14.68
CA ILE A 34 18.58 21.36 13.45
C ILE A 34 18.33 19.89 13.76
N VAL A 35 19.11 19.28 14.64
CA VAL A 35 18.95 17.85 14.98
C VAL A 35 17.66 17.59 15.78
N LEU A 36 17.23 18.56 16.59
CA LEU A 36 16.02 18.45 17.40
C LEU A 36 14.76 18.73 16.57
N LEU A 37 14.81 19.69 15.63
CA LEU A 37 13.68 20.07 14.78
C LEU A 37 13.61 19.31 13.45
N SER A 38 14.74 18.79 12.95
CA SER A 38 14.75 17.77 11.91
C SER A 38 14.82 16.43 12.62
N PRO A 39 13.67 15.80 12.96
CA PRO A 39 13.72 14.37 13.23
C PRO A 39 14.49 13.73 12.06
N PRO A 40 15.43 12.81 12.32
CA PRO A 40 16.10 12.10 11.24
C PRO A 40 15.00 11.59 10.32
N ASP A 41 15.08 11.96 9.04
CA ASP A 41 14.12 11.51 8.04
C ASP A 41 14.09 9.98 8.13
N ASP A 42 13.09 9.46 8.84
CA ASP A 42 12.76 8.05 8.79
C ASP A 42 12.60 7.77 7.30
N GLY A 43 13.47 6.87 6.82
CA GLY A 43 13.60 6.54 5.41
C GLY A 43 12.24 6.32 4.75
N PRO A 44 12.21 6.37 3.40
CA PRO A 44 10.99 6.55 2.61
C PRO A 44 9.82 5.80 3.23
N ARG A 45 8.79 6.56 3.62
CA ARG A 45 7.53 6.17 4.28
C ARG A 45 6.71 5.13 3.49
N LEU A 46 7.34 4.02 3.16
CA LEU A 46 6.80 2.87 2.47
C LEU A 46 7.08 1.71 3.40
N LEU A 47 6.17 1.50 4.34
CA LEU A 47 6.02 0.30 5.15
C LEU A 47 5.61 -0.90 4.26
N GLY A 48 6.36 -1.14 3.19
CA GLY A 48 6.06 -2.14 2.18
C GLY A 48 7.28 -2.44 1.33
N ALA A 49 7.50 -3.74 1.08
CA ALA A 49 8.52 -4.21 0.16
C ALA A 49 8.36 -3.52 -1.22
N LYS A 50 9.49 -3.17 -1.82
CA LYS A 50 9.52 -2.56 -3.16
C LYS A 50 8.92 -3.56 -4.16
N LEU A 51 7.93 -3.13 -4.93
CA LEU A 51 7.28 -3.98 -5.93
C LEU A 51 8.31 -4.43 -6.98
N GLU A 52 8.61 -5.73 -7.04
CA GLU A 52 9.55 -6.29 -8.00
C GLU A 52 8.83 -6.71 -9.29
N LEU A 53 9.46 -6.45 -10.45
CA LEU A 53 8.92 -6.86 -11.76
C LEU A 53 8.71 -8.38 -11.84
N GLN A 54 9.54 -9.14 -11.12
CA GLN A 54 9.42 -10.59 -11.05
C GLN A 54 8.10 -11.01 -10.36
N GLN A 55 7.65 -10.27 -9.34
CA GLN A 55 6.37 -10.55 -8.67
C GLN A 55 5.16 -10.21 -9.53
N LEU A 56 5.26 -9.19 -10.38
CA LEU A 56 4.23 -8.87 -11.38
C LEU A 56 4.16 -9.94 -12.47
N THR A 57 5.33 -10.37 -12.97
CA THR A 57 5.42 -11.35 -14.07
C THR A 57 5.05 -12.76 -13.59
N ALA A 58 5.34 -13.10 -12.33
CA ALA A 58 4.96 -14.37 -11.70
C ALA A 58 3.44 -14.48 -11.42
N GLY A 59 2.66 -13.43 -11.68
CA GLY A 59 1.20 -13.46 -11.49
C GLY A 59 0.76 -13.53 -10.02
N LEU A 60 1.66 -13.26 -9.07
CA LEU A 60 1.35 -13.25 -7.63
C LEU A 60 0.33 -12.18 -7.25
N TYR A 61 0.19 -11.15 -8.07
CA TYR A 61 -0.78 -10.05 -7.91
C TYR A 61 -1.88 -10.06 -8.98
N GLN A 62 -2.28 -11.23 -9.49
CA GLN A 62 -3.48 -11.30 -10.32
C GLN A 62 -4.71 -11.11 -9.42
N VAL A 63 -5.35 -9.95 -9.56
CA VAL A 63 -6.66 -9.71 -8.94
C VAL A 63 -7.62 -10.77 -9.51
N PRO A 64 -8.28 -11.57 -8.67
CA PRO A 64 -9.29 -12.50 -9.15
C PRO A 64 -10.31 -11.71 -9.96
N ALA A 65 -10.53 -12.10 -11.21
CA ALA A 65 -11.61 -11.53 -11.99
C ALA A 65 -12.90 -11.74 -11.20
N LEU A 66 -13.55 -10.64 -10.82
CA LEU A 66 -14.78 -10.67 -10.08
C LEU A 66 -15.87 -11.06 -11.08
N ASN A 67 -16.04 -12.37 -11.29
CA ASN A 67 -17.04 -12.94 -12.18
C ASN A 67 -18.42 -12.74 -11.54
N ALA A 68 -18.94 -11.52 -11.68
CA ALA A 68 -20.27 -11.14 -11.27
C ALA A 68 -21.04 -10.61 -12.49
N SER A 69 -22.30 -10.99 -12.59
CA SER A 69 -23.18 -10.61 -13.69
C SER A 69 -24.55 -10.27 -13.16
N TRP A 70 -25.15 -9.20 -13.67
CA TRP A 70 -26.54 -8.86 -13.37
C TRP A 70 -27.48 -9.84 -14.08
N ALA A 71 -28.29 -10.55 -13.31
CA ALA A 71 -29.36 -11.40 -13.85
C ALA A 71 -30.64 -10.60 -14.08
N SER A 72 -30.86 -9.56 -13.28
CA SER A 72 -32.01 -8.66 -13.35
C SER A 72 -31.65 -7.33 -12.69
N PRO A 73 -32.48 -6.27 -12.83
CA PRO A 73 -32.21 -4.97 -12.20
C PRO A 73 -32.08 -5.00 -10.67
N SER A 74 -32.58 -6.06 -10.03
CA SER A 74 -32.48 -6.29 -8.59
C SER A 74 -31.66 -7.51 -8.20
N HIS A 75 -31.28 -8.39 -9.13
CA HIS A 75 -30.61 -9.64 -8.79
C HIS A 75 -29.22 -9.69 -9.41
N LEU A 76 -28.22 -9.87 -8.56
CA LEU A 76 -26.82 -9.99 -8.91
C LEU A 76 -26.39 -11.46 -8.74
N VAL A 77 -25.77 -12.03 -9.77
CA VAL A 77 -25.16 -13.36 -9.68
C VAL A 77 -23.67 -13.17 -9.48
N LEU A 78 -23.10 -13.86 -8.50
CA LEU A 78 -21.69 -13.81 -8.22
C LEU A 78 -21.18 -15.13 -7.63
N ARG A 79 -19.88 -15.34 -7.73
CA ARG A 79 -19.18 -16.44 -7.05
C ARG A 79 -18.80 -16.01 -5.64
N ASP A 80 -19.21 -16.80 -4.65
CA ASP A 80 -18.85 -16.55 -3.25
C ASP A 80 -17.40 -16.98 -2.95
N ALA A 81 -16.95 -16.77 -1.72
CA ALA A 81 -15.61 -17.19 -1.28
C ALA A 81 -15.42 -18.71 -1.25
N SER A 82 -16.50 -19.49 -1.11
CA SER A 82 -16.45 -20.96 -1.22
C SER A 82 -16.36 -21.44 -2.68
N GLY A 83 -16.60 -20.53 -3.63
CA GLY A 83 -16.65 -20.77 -5.06
C GLY A 83 -17.97 -21.38 -5.54
N ALA A 84 -19.03 -21.33 -4.74
CA ALA A 84 -20.40 -21.57 -5.16
C ALA A 84 -20.96 -20.35 -5.93
N LEU A 85 -21.92 -20.60 -6.82
CA LEU A 85 -22.63 -19.57 -7.56
C LEU A 85 -23.88 -19.17 -6.77
N ILE A 86 -23.94 -17.91 -6.36
CA ILE A 86 -25.02 -17.37 -5.54
C ILE A 86 -25.76 -16.24 -6.25
N LEU A 87 -27.05 -16.14 -5.97
CA LEU A 87 -27.93 -15.05 -6.38
C LEU A 87 -28.15 -14.13 -5.18
N LEU A 88 -27.82 -12.86 -5.34
CA LEU A 88 -27.93 -11.83 -4.32
C LEU A 88 -29.01 -10.81 -4.74
N ASP A 89 -29.95 -10.52 -3.85
CA ASP A 89 -30.90 -9.43 -4.05
C ASP A 89 -30.23 -8.10 -3.66
N ALA A 90 -30.00 -7.25 -4.67
CA ALA A 90 -29.40 -5.93 -4.52
C ALA A 90 -30.36 -4.90 -3.89
N ARG A 91 -31.68 -5.12 -3.96
CA ARG A 91 -32.67 -4.23 -3.33
C ARG A 91 -32.83 -4.54 -1.86
N ASN A 92 -32.87 -5.83 -1.51
CA ASN A 92 -33.12 -6.25 -0.14
C ASN A 92 -31.93 -7.03 0.44
N ARG A 93 -30.94 -6.29 0.94
CA ARG A 93 -29.70 -6.83 1.50
C ARG A 93 -29.90 -7.69 2.75
N SER A 94 -31.09 -7.63 3.36
CA SER A 94 -31.46 -8.44 4.52
C SER A 94 -31.78 -9.90 4.15
N LEU A 95 -32.07 -10.18 2.87
CA LEU A 95 -32.33 -11.55 2.41
C LEU A 95 -31.00 -12.33 2.30
N PRO A 96 -30.99 -13.60 2.73
CA PRO A 96 -29.82 -14.44 2.53
C PRO A 96 -29.62 -14.69 1.02
N PRO A 97 -28.36 -14.75 0.56
CA PRO A 97 -28.07 -15.12 -0.82
C PRO A 97 -28.54 -16.54 -1.11
N ILE A 98 -29.18 -16.73 -2.26
CA ILE A 98 -29.69 -18.04 -2.69
C ILE A 98 -28.57 -18.75 -3.45
N THR A 99 -28.25 -19.99 -3.05
CA THR A 99 -27.24 -20.79 -3.76
C THR A 99 -27.88 -21.42 -5.00
N LEU A 100 -27.39 -21.06 -6.18
CA LEU A 100 -27.85 -21.64 -7.45
C LEU A 100 -27.10 -22.94 -7.74
N ILE A 101 -25.78 -22.92 -7.58
CA ILE A 101 -24.90 -24.06 -7.86
C ILE A 101 -23.81 -24.13 -6.79
N SER A 102 -23.61 -25.30 -6.20
CA SER A 102 -22.55 -25.55 -5.22
C SER A 102 -21.16 -25.61 -5.89
N ASN A 103 -20.11 -25.33 -5.12
CA ASN A 103 -18.73 -25.44 -5.61
C ASN A 103 -18.39 -26.87 -6.09
N SER A 104 -18.99 -27.90 -5.49
CA SER A 104 -18.78 -29.30 -5.88
C SER A 104 -19.09 -29.55 -7.35
N THR A 105 -20.17 -28.98 -7.88
CA THR A 105 -20.58 -29.15 -9.28
C THR A 105 -19.61 -28.45 -10.23
N PHE A 106 -19.11 -27.26 -9.86
CA PHE A 106 -18.07 -26.57 -10.62
C PHE A 106 -16.76 -27.36 -10.68
N ARG A 107 -16.37 -27.98 -9.56
CA ARG A 107 -15.16 -28.83 -9.47
C ARG A 107 -15.31 -30.11 -10.28
N GLN A 108 -16.47 -30.76 -10.18
CA GLN A 108 -16.75 -32.01 -10.88
C GLN A 108 -16.72 -31.83 -12.40
N LEU A 109 -17.22 -30.70 -12.91
CA LEU A 109 -17.24 -30.39 -14.33
C LEU A 109 -16.00 -29.60 -14.79
N ASN A 110 -15.06 -29.30 -13.90
CA ASN A 110 -13.90 -28.44 -14.16
C ASN A 110 -14.29 -27.14 -14.91
N ALA A 111 -15.36 -26.49 -14.47
CA ALA A 111 -15.93 -25.34 -15.13
C ALA A 111 -15.11 -24.06 -14.86
N VAL A 112 -14.66 -23.42 -15.93
CA VAL A 112 -13.84 -22.19 -15.93
C VAL A 112 -14.72 -20.95 -15.85
N ASP A 113 -15.84 -20.94 -16.56
CA ASP A 113 -16.73 -19.78 -16.68
C ASP A 113 -18.20 -20.20 -16.68
N TYR A 114 -19.11 -19.24 -16.53
CA TYR A 114 -20.55 -19.48 -16.47
C TYR A 114 -21.35 -18.41 -17.24
N ARG A 115 -22.54 -18.80 -17.72
CA ARG A 115 -23.54 -17.88 -18.28
C ARG A 115 -24.90 -18.22 -17.69
N LEU A 116 -25.64 -17.20 -17.28
CA LEU A 116 -27.03 -17.36 -16.86
C LEU A 116 -27.97 -17.13 -18.06
N SER A 117 -29.01 -17.94 -18.18
CA SER A 117 -30.10 -17.71 -19.11
C SER A 117 -30.91 -16.46 -18.74
N SER A 118 -31.58 -15.84 -19.71
CA SER A 118 -32.36 -14.61 -19.50
C SER A 118 -33.54 -14.78 -18.55
N ASP A 119 -34.05 -16.01 -18.43
CA ASP A 119 -35.12 -16.39 -17.51
C ASP A 119 -34.61 -16.75 -16.10
N GLY A 120 -33.28 -16.85 -15.90
CA GLY A 120 -32.66 -17.23 -14.64
C GLY A 120 -32.89 -18.68 -14.20
N LEU A 121 -33.48 -19.52 -15.07
CA LEU A 121 -33.77 -20.93 -14.75
C LEU A 121 -32.62 -21.87 -15.10
N PHE A 122 -31.80 -21.48 -16.08
CA PHE A 122 -30.69 -22.29 -16.57
C PHE A 122 -29.36 -21.57 -16.42
N VAL A 123 -28.33 -22.34 -16.07
CA VAL A 123 -26.93 -21.87 -16.04
C VAL A 123 -26.13 -22.76 -16.98
N LEU A 124 -25.43 -22.13 -17.92
CA LEU A 124 -24.48 -22.78 -18.80
C LEU A 124 -23.08 -22.71 -18.17
N LEU A 125 -22.44 -23.87 -18.03
CA LEU A 125 -21.12 -24.03 -17.45
C LEU A 125 -20.12 -24.29 -18.58
N ILE A 126 -19.07 -23.49 -18.64
CA ILE A 126 -18.03 -23.60 -19.68
C ILE A 126 -16.87 -24.38 -19.07
N SER A 127 -16.57 -25.55 -19.63
CA SER A 127 -15.49 -26.45 -19.19
C SER A 127 -14.54 -26.78 -20.35
N ASP A 128 -13.39 -27.34 -20.01
CA ASP A 128 -12.38 -27.82 -20.97
C ASP A 128 -11.98 -26.79 -22.05
N VAL A 129 -11.69 -25.56 -21.61
CA VAL A 129 -11.24 -24.49 -22.51
C VAL A 129 -9.80 -24.78 -22.92
N ARG A 130 -9.62 -25.21 -24.18
CA ARG A 130 -8.29 -25.36 -24.78
C ARG A 130 -7.74 -23.99 -25.15
N LYS A 131 -6.60 -23.61 -24.56
CA LYS A 131 -5.86 -22.38 -24.84
C LYS A 131 -5.02 -22.52 -26.11
#